data_AF-A0A6S7KTZ8-F1
#
_entry.id   AF-A0A6S7KTZ8-F1
#
_cell.length_a   1.000
_cell.length_b   1.000
_cell.length_c   1.000
_cell.angle_alpha   90.00
_cell.angle_beta   90.00
_cell.angle_gamma   90.00
#
_symmetry.space_group_name_H-M   'P 1'
#
loop_
_entity.id
_entity.type
_entity.pdbx_description
1 polymer ?
#
loop_
_entity_poly.entity_id
_entity_poly.type
_entity_poly.pdbx_seq_one_letter_code
_entity_poly.pdbx_strand_id
1 'polypeptide(L)'
;PYPKPYLFINELNSGIHAIDLLTHDKTGVIRGLKENRAMAIDTVEMKIYFRNGSSISRANLDATGVEIFFKIDYVRTMVVDWLGRRLIWSTTSTNDWIFVMNLNRKGKRALTKERAWNFDIAVDPTVG
;
A
#
# COMPACT_ATOMS: atom_id res chain seq x y z
N PRO A 1 -25.58 -8.42 -8.12
CA PRO A 1 -24.82 -7.15 -8.05
C PRO A 1 -23.33 -7.43 -7.80
N TYR A 2 -22.48 -7.20 -8.80
CA TYR A 2 -21.03 -7.14 -8.59
C TYR A 2 -20.73 -6.03 -7.55
N PRO A 3 -19.71 -6.17 -6.70
CA PRO A 3 -19.32 -5.09 -5.79
C PRO A 3 -19.06 -3.81 -6.60
N LYS A 4 -19.55 -2.67 -6.11
CA LYS A 4 -19.36 -1.38 -6.77
C LYS A 4 -17.85 -1.10 -6.91
N PRO A 5 -17.37 -0.74 -8.12
CA PRO A 5 -15.96 -0.45 -8.32
C PRO A 5 -15.60 0.92 -7.72
N TYR A 6 -14.52 0.97 -6.95
CA TYR A 6 -14.03 2.19 -6.29
C TYR A 6 -12.59 2.49 -6.71
N LEU A 7 -12.32 3.77 -6.95
CA LEU A 7 -10.97 4.30 -6.99
C LEU A 7 -10.58 4.75 -5.57
N PHE A 8 -9.49 4.21 -5.03
CA PHE A 8 -8.91 4.75 -3.81
C PHE A 8 -7.84 5.77 -4.14
N ILE A 9 -7.97 6.98 -3.60
CA ILE A 9 -6.98 8.04 -3.73
C ILE A 9 -6.36 8.35 -2.38
N ASN A 10 -5.04 8.54 -2.39
CA ASN A 10 -4.27 8.87 -1.22
C ASN A 10 -3.88 10.35 -1.30
N GLU A 11 -4.56 11.20 -0.55
CA GLU A 11 -4.39 12.65 -0.59
C GLU A 11 -3.46 13.11 0.52
N LEU A 12 -2.39 13.80 0.13
CA LEU A 12 -1.38 14.31 1.04
C LEU A 12 -2.01 15.21 2.11
N ASN A 13 -1.69 14.96 3.38
CA ASN A 13 -2.19 15.71 4.54
C ASN A 13 -3.70 15.63 4.77
N SER A 14 -4.42 14.75 4.07
CA SER A 14 -5.86 14.51 4.28
C SER A 14 -6.10 13.06 4.68
N GLY A 15 -5.72 12.12 3.81
CA GLY A 15 -5.91 10.70 4.03
C GLY A 15 -6.36 9.96 2.77
N ILE A 16 -6.98 8.81 2.97
CA ILE A 16 -7.42 7.94 1.88
C ILE A 16 -8.92 8.16 1.65
N HIS A 17 -9.30 8.33 0.40
CA HIS A 17 -10.70 8.49 -0.02
C HIS A 17 -11.04 7.44 -1.06
N ALA A 18 -12.28 6.98 -1.06
CA ALA A 18 -12.86 6.17 -2.12
C ALA A 18 -13.72 7.07 -3.01
N ILE A 19 -13.55 6.96 -4.32
CA ILE A 19 -14.41 7.57 -5.33
C ILE A 19 -15.19 6.45 -5.99
N ASP A 20 -16.52 6.51 -5.93
CA ASP A 20 -17.39 5.61 -6.69
C ASP A 20 -17.14 5.86 -8.19
N LEU A 21 -16.74 4.82 -8.93
CA LEU A 21 -16.36 4.98 -10.34
C LEU A 21 -17.57 5.22 -11.27
N LEU A 22 -18.80 5.09 -10.77
CA LEU A 22 -20.01 5.37 -11.52
C LEU A 22 -20.58 6.76 -11.18
N THR A 23 -20.74 7.06 -9.89
CA THR A 23 -21.36 8.33 -9.47
C THR A 23 -20.36 9.47 -9.31
N HIS A 24 -19.06 9.14 -9.22
CA HIS A 24 -17.97 10.04 -8.84
C HIS A 24 -18.09 10.60 -7.41
N ASP A 25 -18.97 10.01 -6.58
CA ASP A 25 -19.10 10.41 -5.18
C ASP A 25 -17.83 10.05 -4.41
N LYS A 26 -17.27 11.04 -3.72
CA LYS A 26 -16.06 10.91 -2.92
C LYS A 26 -16.39 10.74 -1.44
N THR A 27 -15.91 9.67 -0.83
CA THR A 27 -16.05 9.38 0.60
C THR A 27 -14.68 9.27 1.27
N GLY A 28 -14.49 9.92 2.41
CA GLY A 28 -13.27 9.77 3.22
C GLY A 28 -13.26 8.44 3.97
N VAL A 29 -12.26 7.61 3.68
CA VAL A 29 -12.07 6.24 4.21
C VAL A 29 -11.19 6.32 5.45
N ILE A 30 -9.95 6.77 5.31
CA ILE A 30 -9.02 7.01 6.43
C ILE A 30 -8.66 8.49 6.45
N ARG A 31 -8.70 9.14 7.62
CA ARG A 31 -8.44 10.58 7.79
C ARG A 31 -7.24 10.84 8.67
N GLY A 32 -6.68 12.05 8.56
CA GLY A 32 -5.62 12.54 9.44
C GLY A 32 -4.26 11.91 9.19
N LEU A 33 -4.04 11.29 8.02
CA LEU A 33 -2.73 10.76 7.68
C LEU A 33 -1.77 11.89 7.33
N LYS A 34 -0.57 11.80 7.92
CA LYS A 34 0.57 12.68 7.60
C LYS A 34 1.59 11.90 6.79
N GLU A 35 2.14 12.54 5.76
CA GLU A 35 3.19 11.95 4.90
C GLU A 35 2.82 10.61 4.26
N ASN A 36 1.53 10.41 3.99
CA ASN A 36 0.97 9.26 3.28
C ASN A 36 1.31 9.33 1.79
N ARG A 37 2.49 8.81 1.40
CA ARG A 37 2.89 8.80 -0.02
C ARG A 37 2.65 7.48 -0.75
N ALA A 38 2.37 6.41 -0.03
CA ALA A 38 2.27 5.07 -0.60
C ALA A 38 1.02 4.34 -0.10
N MET A 39 0.35 3.63 -1.00
CA MET A 39 -0.84 2.82 -0.73
C MET A 39 -0.91 1.64 -1.70
N ALA A 40 -1.42 0.50 -1.23
CA ALA A 40 -1.76 -0.66 -2.06
C ALA A 40 -3.01 -1.36 -1.53
N ILE A 41 -3.69 -2.12 -2.40
CA ILE A 41 -4.88 -2.88 -2.05
C ILE A 41 -4.57 -4.37 -2.18
N ASP A 42 -5.00 -5.12 -1.17
CA ASP A 42 -5.10 -6.57 -1.21
C ASP A 42 -6.55 -6.96 -1.47
N THR A 43 -6.82 -7.45 -2.67
CA THR A 43 -8.16 -7.84 -3.12
C THR A 43 -8.62 -9.19 -2.56
N VAL A 44 -7.73 -9.99 -1.97
CA VAL A 44 -8.08 -11.30 -1.41
C VAL A 44 -8.58 -11.14 0.03
N GLU A 45 -7.87 -10.37 0.86
CA GLU A 45 -8.26 -10.11 2.26
C GLU A 45 -9.05 -8.81 2.43
N MET A 46 -9.30 -8.07 1.33
CA MET A 46 -10.02 -6.80 1.35
C MET A 46 -9.38 -5.79 2.31
N LYS A 47 -8.07 -5.62 2.18
CA LYS A 47 -7.25 -4.72 3.01
C LYS A 47 -6.62 -3.61 2.19
N ILE A 48 -6.50 -2.43 2.80
CA ILE A 48 -5.67 -1.34 2.31
C ILE A 48 -4.39 -1.33 3.12
N TYR A 49 -3.25 -1.33 2.45
CA TYR A 49 -1.93 -1.08 3.02
C TYR A 49 -1.55 0.36 2.71
N PHE A 50 -1.04 1.10 3.71
CA PHE A 50 -0.74 2.52 3.52
C PHE A 50 0.38 3.00 4.41
N ARG A 51 1.05 4.06 3.95
CA ARG A 51 2.05 4.77 4.73
C ARG A 51 1.37 5.59 5.83
N ASN A 52 1.78 5.40 7.08
CA ASN A 52 1.29 6.13 8.24
C ASN A 52 2.44 6.48 9.19
N GLY A 53 2.91 7.73 9.17
CA GLY A 53 4.08 8.16 9.95
C GLY A 53 5.26 7.22 9.71
N SER A 54 5.92 6.73 10.76
CA SER A 54 7.02 5.73 10.70
C SER A 54 6.57 4.27 10.55
N SER A 55 5.46 4.02 9.87
CA SER A 55 4.97 2.65 9.66
C SER A 55 4.30 2.45 8.29
N ILE A 56 4.26 1.19 7.88
CA ILE A 56 3.23 0.68 6.98
C ILE A 56 2.12 0.18 7.90
N SER A 57 0.93 0.75 7.74
CA SER A 57 -0.29 0.31 8.41
C SER A 57 -1.17 -0.45 7.42
N ARG A 58 -2.13 -1.21 7.94
CA ARG A 58 -3.22 -1.76 7.14
C ARG A 58 -4.57 -1.63 7.84
N ALA A 59 -5.64 -1.63 7.07
CA ALA A 59 -7.02 -1.60 7.54
C ALA A 59 -7.91 -2.41 6.57
N ASN A 60 -9.14 -2.72 6.98
CA ASN A 60 -10.19 -3.16 6.06
C ASN A 60 -10.51 -2.06 5.03
N LEU A 61 -11.11 -2.42 3.88
CA LEU A 61 -11.51 -1.44 2.85
C LEU A 61 -12.50 -0.38 3.38
N ASP A 62 -13.27 -0.71 4.41
CA ASP A 62 -14.18 0.20 5.12
C ASP A 62 -13.49 1.04 6.21
N ALA A 63 -12.15 1.05 6.24
CA ALA A 63 -11.27 1.70 7.21
C ALA A 63 -11.29 1.13 8.63
N THR A 64 -12.05 0.06 8.91
CA THR A 64 -12.04 -0.56 10.23
C THR A 64 -10.77 -1.40 10.46
N GLY A 65 -10.42 -1.66 11.71
CA GLY A 65 -9.30 -2.54 12.06
C GLY A 65 -7.92 -2.00 11.65
N VAL A 66 -7.72 -0.69 11.78
CA VAL A 66 -6.41 -0.06 11.54
C VAL A 66 -5.38 -0.66 12.49
N GLU A 67 -4.30 -1.19 11.94
CA GLU A 67 -3.17 -1.73 12.70
C GLU A 67 -1.83 -1.45 12.02
N ILE A 68 -0.75 -1.50 12.79
CA ILE A 68 0.62 -1.43 12.26
C ILE A 68 0.97 -2.78 11.64
N PHE A 69 1.31 -2.79 10.35
CA PHE A 69 1.83 -3.95 9.66
C PHE A 69 3.34 -4.10 9.84
N PHE A 70 4.10 -3.02 9.63
CA PHE A 70 5.56 -3.01 9.77
C PHE A 70 6.10 -1.60 10.08
N LYS A 71 7.11 -1.48 10.95
CA LYS A 71 7.76 -0.19 11.27
C LYS A 71 8.90 0.11 10.29
N ILE A 72 8.89 1.28 9.67
CA ILE A 72 9.89 1.73 8.69
C ILE A 72 9.74 3.24 8.50
N ASP A 73 10.81 3.99 8.22
CA ASP A 73 10.77 5.46 8.13
C ASP A 73 10.62 6.03 6.71
N TYR A 74 10.91 5.24 5.69
CA TYR A 74 10.99 5.73 4.32
C TYR A 74 10.33 4.76 3.37
N VAL A 75 9.08 5.01 3.00
CA VAL A 75 8.34 4.24 1.99
C VAL A 75 7.91 5.19 0.88
N ARG A 76 8.32 4.91 -0.35
CA ARG A 76 7.96 5.74 -1.52
C ARG A 76 6.68 5.25 -2.18
N THR A 77 6.67 3.98 -2.56
CA THR A 77 5.54 3.28 -3.19
C THR A 77 5.47 1.85 -2.65
N MET A 78 4.32 1.21 -2.79
CA MET A 78 4.11 -0.18 -2.39
C MET A 78 3.10 -0.86 -3.32
N VAL A 79 3.21 -2.18 -3.46
CA VAL A 79 2.25 -3.03 -4.17
C VAL A 79 2.05 -4.33 -3.44
N VAL A 80 0.86 -4.91 -3.58
CA VAL A 80 0.54 -6.23 -3.06
C VAL A 80 0.63 -7.23 -4.21
N ASP A 81 1.47 -8.24 -4.05
CA ASP A 81 1.36 -9.48 -4.82
C ASP A 81 0.27 -10.33 -4.16
N TRP A 82 -0.92 -10.28 -4.74
CA TRP A 82 -2.12 -10.90 -4.18
C TRP A 82 -2.14 -12.42 -4.32
N LEU A 83 -1.38 -13.01 -5.26
CA LEU A 83 -1.27 -14.46 -5.40
C LEU A 83 -0.20 -15.03 -4.47
N GLY A 84 1.00 -14.47 -4.48
CA GLY A 84 2.10 -14.90 -3.61
C GLY A 84 1.95 -14.44 -2.16
N ARG A 85 0.95 -13.60 -1.87
CA ARG A 85 0.65 -13.06 -0.53
C ARG A 85 1.85 -12.31 0.05
N ARG A 86 2.36 -11.34 -0.71
CA ARG A 86 3.53 -10.53 -0.36
C ARG A 86 3.23 -9.04 -0.50
N LEU A 87 3.75 -8.23 0.43
CA LEU A 87 3.86 -6.79 0.26
C LEU A 87 5.26 -6.48 -0.26
N ILE A 88 5.33 -5.70 -1.34
CA ILE A 88 6.55 -5.21 -1.94
C ILE A 88 6.53 -3.68 -1.81
N TRP A 89 7.64 -3.08 -1.40
CA TRP A 89 7.73 -1.62 -1.26
C TRP A 89 9.12 -1.10 -1.56
N SER A 90 9.20 0.13 -2.05
CA SER A 90 10.47 0.85 -2.25
C SER A 90 10.70 1.87 -1.14
N THR A 91 11.97 2.16 -0.86
CA THR A 91 12.36 3.12 0.18
C THR A 91 12.94 4.41 -0.41
N THR A 92 12.83 5.51 0.33
CA THR A 92 13.52 6.79 0.03
C THR A 92 14.71 6.98 0.96
N SER A 93 15.61 6.01 0.99
CA SER A 93 16.81 6.01 1.85
C SER A 93 18.06 6.00 0.98
N THR A 94 19.25 6.05 1.60
CA THR A 94 20.56 6.14 0.91
C THR A 94 20.73 5.18 -0.28
N ASN A 95 20.09 4.01 -0.23
CA ASN A 95 20.23 2.97 -1.25
C ASN A 95 18.96 2.72 -2.10
N ASP A 96 17.85 3.43 -1.85
CA ASP A 96 16.58 3.34 -2.61
C ASP A 96 16.13 1.89 -2.93
N TRP A 97 16.24 0.99 -1.96
CA TRP A 97 16.00 -0.44 -2.15
C TRP A 97 14.53 -0.80 -2.28
N ILE A 98 14.28 -1.92 -2.96
CA ILE A 98 12.98 -2.60 -2.96
C ILE A 98 13.05 -3.76 -1.97
N PHE A 99 12.07 -3.82 -1.07
CA PHE A 99 11.90 -4.90 -0.11
C PHE A 99 10.65 -5.71 -0.42
N VAL A 100 10.65 -6.96 0.03
CA VAL A 100 9.50 -7.85 0.05
C VAL A 100 9.31 -8.44 1.44
N MET A 101 8.06 -8.68 1.83
CA MET A 101 7.68 -9.40 3.04
C MET A 101 6.37 -10.15 2.81
N ASN A 102 6.20 -11.31 3.42
CA ASN A 102 4.93 -12.02 3.38
C ASN A 102 3.86 -11.23 4.15
N LEU A 103 2.59 -11.30 3.73
CA LEU A 103 1.48 -10.62 4.41
C LEU A 103 1.20 -11.16 5.83
N ASN A 104 1.80 -12.29 6.20
CA ASN A 104 1.85 -12.78 7.58
C ASN A 104 2.98 -12.13 8.42
N ARG A 105 3.62 -11.07 7.90
CA ARG A 105 4.67 -10.25 8.54
C ARG A 105 6.01 -10.96 8.75
N LYS A 106 6.26 -12.06 8.03
CA LYS A 106 7.53 -12.80 8.09
C LYS A 106 8.35 -12.66 6.81
N GLY A 107 9.65 -12.94 6.94
CA GLY A 107 10.54 -13.10 5.78
C GLY A 107 10.87 -11.81 5.03
N LYS A 108 11.06 -10.69 5.75
CA LYS A 108 11.55 -9.45 5.14
C LYS A 108 12.90 -9.70 4.45
N ARG A 109 13.03 -9.31 3.18
CA ARG A 109 14.32 -9.30 2.46
C ARG A 109 14.34 -8.23 1.38
N ALA A 110 15.53 -7.80 0.98
CA ALA A 110 15.71 -6.94 -0.19
C ALA A 110 15.52 -7.75 -1.49
N LEU A 111 14.88 -7.16 -2.49
CA LEU A 111 14.77 -7.67 -3.85
C LEU A 111 15.87 -7.09 -4.75
N THR A 112 16.22 -5.81 -4.56
CA THR A 112 17.33 -5.16 -5.26
C THR A 112 18.59 -5.19 -4.41
N LYS A 113 19.74 -5.33 -5.07
CA LYS A 113 21.07 -5.27 -4.43
C LYS A 113 21.84 -3.98 -4.76
N GLU A 114 21.33 -3.21 -5.70
CA GLU A 114 21.95 -1.98 -6.20
C GLU A 114 20.97 -0.82 -6.06
N ARG A 115 21.53 0.39 -6.01
CA ARG A 115 20.75 1.62 -5.92
C ARG A 115 20.05 1.85 -7.26
N ALA A 116 18.72 1.97 -7.20
CA ALA A 116 17.91 2.37 -8.34
C ALA A 116 17.00 3.50 -7.89
N TRP A 117 16.92 4.57 -8.68
CA TRP A 117 15.96 5.67 -8.45
C TRP A 117 14.55 5.22 -8.83
N ASN A 118 14.02 4.29 -8.05
CA ASN A 118 12.70 3.73 -8.26
C ASN A 118 11.65 4.81 -8.00
N PHE A 119 10.88 5.17 -9.03
CA PHE A 119 9.78 6.13 -8.92
C PHE A 119 8.49 5.44 -8.53
N ASP A 120 8.14 4.36 -9.23
CA ASP A 120 6.98 3.53 -8.95
C ASP A 120 7.27 2.05 -9.16
N ILE A 121 6.40 1.17 -8.67
CA ILE A 121 6.51 -0.29 -8.83
C ILE A 121 5.14 -0.86 -9.20
N ALA A 122 5.14 -1.89 -10.05
CA ALA A 122 3.97 -2.69 -10.38
C ALA A 122 4.34 -4.18 -10.27
N VAL A 123 3.35 -5.03 -10.07
CA VAL A 123 3.52 -6.49 -10.05
C VAL A 123 2.51 -7.13 -11.00
N ASP A 124 2.99 -8.03 -11.84
CA ASP A 124 2.16 -9.03 -12.50
C ASP A 124 2.36 -10.36 -11.75
N PRO A 125 1.40 -10.78 -10.92
CA PRO A 125 1.53 -12.00 -10.15
C PRO A 125 1.01 -13.23 -10.90
N THR A 126 0.34 -13.03 -12.05
CA THR A 126 -0.38 -14.07 -12.79
C THR A 126 0.49 -14.81 -13.79
N VAL A 127 1.70 -14.31 -14.07
CA VAL A 127 2.57 -14.89 -15.09
C VAL A 127 4.04 -14.75 -14.70
N GLY A 128 4.82 -15.80 -15.01
CA GLY A 128 6.26 -15.67 -15.23
C GLY A 128 6.55 -15.08 -16.60
#